data_AF-A0A354TIF9-F1
#
_entry.id   AF-A0A354TIF9-F1
#
_cell.length_a   1.000
_cell.length_b   1.000
_cell.length_c   1.000
_cell.angle_alpha   90.00
_cell.angle_beta   90.00
_cell.angle_gamma   90.00
#
_symmetry.space_group_name_H-M   'P 1'
#
loop_
_entity.id
_entity.type
_entity.pdbx_description
1 polymer ?
#
loop_
_entity_poly.entity_id
_entity_poly.type
_entity_poly.pdbx_seq_one_letter_code
_entity_poly.pdbx_strand_id
1 'polypeptide(L)'
;MSPMCWPSSAANEAFAVCRMKPAFSPKVGAMITAAKKFIGLPYDIQHELDDETIDCSEPINKGFKAATGQSLGTIVKLGELNWRPHEQVIRAIAGDPIPLGREMITSRDLAKAEQPEGVLRGEVEVGIFSEGLVWKFFYQRFFLPQKFGDSRQSASHTAQRL
;
A
#
# COMPACT_ATOMS: atom_id res chain seq x y z
N MET A 1 -16.32 -17.47 11.69
CA MET A 1 -15.19 -16.68 11.14
C MET A 1 -15.67 -15.24 11.06
N SER A 2 -15.19 -14.37 11.94
CA SER A 2 -15.52 -12.95 11.86
C SER A 2 -14.80 -12.33 10.66
N PRO A 3 -15.47 -11.50 9.83
CA PRO A 3 -14.83 -10.81 8.73
C PRO A 3 -13.77 -9.85 9.29
N MET A 4 -12.61 -9.84 8.64
CA MET A 4 -11.52 -8.90 8.92
C MET A 4 -12.04 -7.48 8.66
N CYS A 5 -12.12 -6.66 9.71
CA CYS A 5 -12.45 -5.25 9.61
C CYS A 5 -11.19 -4.46 9.18
N TRP A 6 -11.27 -3.81 8.03
CA TRP A 6 -10.35 -2.80 7.49
C TRP A 6 -11.25 -1.67 6.98
N PRO A 7 -11.05 -0.35 7.24
CA PRO A 7 -10.01 0.34 8.01
C PRO A 7 -10.55 1.12 9.25
N SER A 8 -9.83 1.11 10.38
CA SER A 8 -10.04 2.07 11.49
C SER A 8 -8.82 2.95 11.80
N SER A 9 -7.73 2.84 11.03
CA SER A 9 -6.43 3.43 11.37
C SER A 9 -5.74 4.24 10.25
N ALA A 10 -6.31 4.31 9.04
CA ALA A 10 -5.74 5.12 7.97
C ALA A 10 -5.92 6.63 8.26
N ALA A 11 -4.85 7.42 8.13
CA ALA A 11 -4.99 8.88 8.16
C ALA A 11 -5.86 9.32 6.96
N ASN A 12 -6.83 10.20 7.21
CA ASN A 12 -7.93 10.66 6.33
C ASN A 12 -8.79 9.60 5.63
N GLU A 13 -8.83 8.34 6.12
CA GLU A 13 -9.92 7.40 5.81
C GLU A 13 -10.18 7.13 4.30
N ALA A 14 -9.24 7.48 3.42
CA ALA A 14 -9.33 7.28 1.98
C ALA A 14 -8.71 5.94 1.59
N PHE A 15 -9.34 5.23 0.66
CA PHE A 15 -8.85 3.95 0.16
C PHE A 15 -9.06 3.80 -1.35
N ALA A 16 -8.19 2.98 -1.94
CA ALA A 16 -8.29 2.55 -3.33
C ALA A 16 -8.20 1.03 -3.39
N VAL A 17 -9.14 0.41 -4.10
CA VAL A 17 -9.15 -1.03 -4.33
C VAL A 17 -8.77 -1.28 -5.77
N CYS A 18 -7.75 -2.12 -5.97
CA CYS A 18 -7.36 -2.62 -7.28
C CYS A 18 -7.70 -4.10 -7.37
N ARG A 19 -8.05 -4.57 -8.58
CA ARG A 19 -8.17 -6.00 -8.90
C ARG A 19 -7.17 -6.36 -9.99
N MET A 20 -6.81 -7.62 -10.09
CA MET A 20 -6.06 -8.10 -11.25
C MET A 20 -6.95 -8.04 -12.50
N LYS A 21 -6.38 -7.54 -13.61
CA LYS A 21 -7.05 -7.55 -14.93
C LYS A 21 -7.43 -8.98 -15.33
N PRO A 22 -8.44 -9.16 -16.21
CA PRO A 22 -8.92 -10.49 -16.61
C PRO A 22 -7.82 -11.47 -17.06
N ALA A 23 -6.80 -10.98 -17.76
CA ALA A 23 -5.66 -11.79 -18.22
C ALA A 23 -4.87 -12.45 -17.07
N PHE A 24 -4.85 -11.83 -15.89
CA PHE A 24 -4.12 -12.32 -14.71
C PHE A 24 -5.04 -12.90 -13.63
N SER A 25 -6.36 -12.72 -13.73
CA SER A 25 -7.33 -13.23 -12.76
C SER A 25 -7.20 -14.74 -12.49
N PRO A 26 -6.94 -15.62 -13.48
CA PRO A 26 -6.72 -17.04 -13.21
C PRO A 26 -5.48 -17.35 -12.34
N LYS A 27 -4.53 -16.41 -12.23
CA LYS A 27 -3.30 -16.57 -11.44
C LYS A 27 -3.46 -16.16 -9.97
N VAL A 28 -4.54 -15.46 -9.62
CA VAL A 28 -4.77 -14.94 -8.26
C VAL A 28 -4.76 -16.05 -7.20
N GLY A 29 -5.37 -17.21 -7.49
CA GLY A 29 -5.36 -18.33 -6.56
C GLY A 29 -3.95 -18.84 -6.23
N ALA A 30 -3.11 -19.00 -7.27
CA ALA A 30 -1.71 -19.42 -7.10
C ALA A 30 -0.88 -18.34 -6.38
N MET A 31 -1.13 -17.07 -6.68
CA MET A 31 -0.50 -15.93 -6.02
C MET A 31 -0.79 -15.91 -4.51
N ILE A 32 -2.05 -16.07 -4.13
CA ILE A 32 -2.46 -16.14 -2.71
C ILE A 32 -1.81 -17.34 -2.02
N THR A 33 -1.82 -18.52 -2.65
CA THR A 33 -1.17 -19.71 -2.09
C THR A 33 0.32 -19.51 -1.87
N ALA A 34 1.02 -18.84 -2.80
CA ALA A 34 2.43 -18.51 -2.63
C ALA A 34 2.67 -17.48 -1.51
N ALA A 35 1.85 -16.42 -1.44
CA ALA A 35 1.97 -15.38 -0.42
C ALA A 35 1.71 -15.89 1.01
N LYS A 36 0.88 -16.92 1.18
CA LYS A 36 0.60 -17.54 2.48
C LYS A 36 1.84 -18.10 3.19
N LYS A 37 2.94 -18.36 2.46
CA LYS A 37 4.21 -18.83 3.05
C LYS A 37 4.84 -17.82 4.02
N PHE A 38 4.51 -16.53 3.86
CA PHE A 38 5.05 -15.46 4.70
C PHE A 38 4.18 -15.18 5.95
N ILE A 39 3.09 -15.93 6.16
CA ILE A 39 2.26 -15.78 7.36
C ILE A 39 3.08 -16.17 8.59
N GLY A 40 3.14 -15.26 9.56
CA GLY A 40 3.85 -15.47 10.82
C GLY A 40 5.29 -14.96 10.83
N LEU A 41 5.81 -14.48 9.70
CA LEU A 41 7.09 -13.77 9.69
C LEU A 41 6.97 -12.44 10.45
N PRO A 42 8.05 -12.02 11.14
CA PRO A 42 8.10 -10.70 11.78
C PRO A 42 7.98 -9.59 10.74
N TYR A 43 7.44 -8.45 11.18
CA TYR A 43 7.32 -7.28 10.30
C TYR A 43 8.69 -6.69 9.99
N ASP A 44 8.92 -6.42 8.71
CA ASP A 44 10.14 -5.77 8.25
C ASP A 44 10.04 -4.25 8.34
N ILE A 45 10.76 -3.67 9.30
CA ILE A 45 10.88 -2.22 9.45
C ILE A 45 11.99 -1.63 8.57
N GLN A 46 12.96 -2.44 8.15
CA GLN A 46 14.10 -2.01 7.33
C GLN A 46 13.77 -1.99 5.83
N HIS A 47 12.71 -2.69 5.43
CA HIS A 47 12.32 -2.91 4.04
C HIS A 47 13.42 -3.62 3.23
N GLU A 48 14.00 -4.64 3.85
CA GLU A 48 14.94 -5.58 3.29
C GLU A 48 14.17 -6.67 2.54
N LEU A 49 14.32 -6.71 1.21
CA LEU A 49 13.64 -7.66 0.30
C LEU A 49 14.07 -9.14 0.45
N ASP A 50 14.51 -9.56 1.64
CA ASP A 50 14.84 -10.94 1.98
C ASP A 50 13.62 -11.70 2.53
N ASP A 51 13.81 -12.97 2.93
CA ASP A 51 12.73 -13.82 3.42
C ASP A 51 12.78 -14.05 4.96
N GLU A 52 13.59 -13.29 5.70
CA GLU A 52 13.68 -13.38 7.16
C GLU A 52 12.57 -12.58 7.85
N THR A 53 12.24 -11.42 7.30
CA THR A 53 11.15 -10.55 7.74
C THR A 53 10.24 -10.20 6.55
N ILE A 54 9.10 -9.53 6.78
CA ILE A 54 8.17 -9.21 5.68
C ILE A 54 7.50 -7.83 5.82
N ASP A 55 7.63 -6.99 4.80
CA ASP A 55 6.86 -5.75 4.66
C ASP A 55 5.47 -6.00 4.02
N CYS A 56 4.53 -5.08 4.21
CA CYS A 56 3.17 -5.13 3.68
C CYS A 56 3.07 -5.30 2.15
N SER A 57 4.03 -4.79 1.40
CA SER A 57 4.00 -4.83 -0.07
C SER A 57 4.65 -6.08 -0.66
N GLU A 58 5.54 -6.73 0.08
CA GLU A 58 6.34 -7.85 -0.41
C GLU A 58 5.56 -9.14 -0.69
N PRO A 59 4.62 -9.62 0.15
CA PRO A 59 3.88 -10.84 -0.11
C PRO A 59 3.13 -10.79 -1.44
N ILE A 60 2.67 -9.60 -1.82
CA ILE A 60 1.94 -9.36 -3.06
C ILE A 60 2.89 -9.49 -4.25
N ASN A 61 4.07 -8.86 -4.19
CA ASN A 61 5.09 -8.98 -5.24
C ASN A 61 5.62 -10.42 -5.36
N LYS A 62 6.10 -11.01 -4.26
CA LYS A 62 6.68 -12.35 -4.21
C LYS A 62 5.66 -13.42 -4.60
N GLY A 63 4.42 -13.28 -4.13
CA GLY A 63 3.32 -14.18 -4.50
C GLY A 63 3.01 -14.14 -5.99
N PHE A 64 2.94 -12.94 -6.58
CA PHE A 64 2.70 -12.80 -8.02
C PHE A 64 3.86 -13.37 -8.86
N LYS A 65 5.11 -13.10 -8.44
CA LYS A 65 6.32 -13.66 -9.06
C LYS A 65 6.33 -15.17 -9.03
N ALA A 66 5.99 -15.79 -7.90
CA ALA A 66 5.89 -17.24 -7.80
C ALA A 66 4.79 -17.84 -8.70
N ALA A 67 3.65 -17.14 -8.86
CA ALA A 67 2.52 -17.63 -9.64
C ALA A 67 2.67 -17.47 -11.17
N THR A 68 3.48 -16.50 -11.60
CA THR A 68 3.52 -16.05 -13.00
C THR A 68 4.93 -16.02 -13.61
N GLY A 69 5.98 -16.03 -12.79
CA GLY A 69 7.35 -15.76 -13.21
C GLY A 69 7.66 -14.28 -13.45
N GLN A 70 6.68 -13.38 -13.27
CA GLN A 70 6.80 -11.94 -13.57
C GLN A 70 6.80 -11.11 -12.29
N SER A 71 7.48 -9.96 -12.30
CA SER A 71 7.39 -9.00 -11.19
C SER A 71 6.06 -8.23 -11.24
N LEU A 72 5.43 -8.04 -10.08
CA LEU A 72 4.32 -7.10 -9.91
C LEU A 72 4.87 -5.79 -9.37
N GLY A 73 4.77 -4.72 -10.14
CA GLY A 73 5.42 -3.46 -9.81
C GLY A 73 6.93 -3.50 -10.02
N THR A 74 7.55 -2.35 -9.78
CA THR A 74 8.98 -2.11 -10.02
C THR A 74 9.74 -2.15 -8.71
N ILE A 75 10.84 -2.90 -8.68
CA ILE A 75 11.82 -2.83 -7.59
C ILE A 75 12.63 -1.56 -7.79
N VAL A 76 12.70 -0.72 -6.77
CA VAL A 76 13.34 0.60 -6.78
C VAL A 76 14.36 0.69 -5.67
N LYS A 77 15.33 1.60 -5.79
CA LYS A 77 16.29 1.86 -4.71
C LYS A 77 15.79 2.98 -3.79
N LEU A 78 16.11 2.90 -2.50
CA LEU A 78 15.78 3.98 -1.54
C LEU A 78 16.24 5.36 -2.03
N GLY A 79 17.43 5.44 -2.63
CA GLY A 79 17.99 6.68 -3.18
C GLY A 79 17.22 7.28 -4.35
N GLU A 80 16.38 6.50 -5.03
CA GLU A 80 15.53 6.93 -6.16
C GLU A 80 14.17 7.46 -5.68
N LEU A 81 13.82 7.18 -4.42
CA LEU A 81 12.60 7.67 -3.78
C LEU A 81 12.80 9.10 -3.25
N ASN A 82 11.69 9.78 -2.95
CA ASN A 82 11.71 11.08 -2.27
C ASN A 82 11.99 10.92 -0.77
N TRP A 83 13.15 10.39 -0.41
CA TRP A 83 13.49 9.99 0.97
C TRP A 83 13.91 11.17 1.87
N ARG A 84 14.47 12.25 1.29
CA ARG A 84 15.04 13.39 2.04
C ARG A 84 14.10 14.03 3.07
N PRO A 85 12.80 14.25 2.80
CA PRO A 85 11.88 14.80 3.79
C PRO A 85 11.70 13.93 5.04
N HIS A 86 12.19 12.69 4.98
CA HIS A 86 12.00 11.66 5.97
C HIS A 86 13.31 11.09 6.50
N GLU A 87 14.42 11.76 6.17
CA GLU A 87 15.77 11.38 6.53
C GLU A 87 15.92 11.08 8.03
N GLN A 88 15.34 11.91 8.90
CA GLN A 88 15.43 11.71 10.35
C GLN A 88 14.84 10.36 10.79
N VAL A 89 13.69 9.98 10.23
CA VAL A 89 13.03 8.71 10.56
C VAL A 89 13.82 7.55 9.97
N ILE A 90 14.30 7.70 8.73
CA ILE A 90 15.12 6.68 8.08
C ILE A 90 16.41 6.43 8.86
N ARG A 91 17.11 7.47 9.33
CA ARG A 91 18.31 7.30 10.18
C ARG A 91 17.98 6.66 11.53
N ALA A 92 16.83 6.99 12.12
CA ALA A 92 16.41 6.37 13.38
C ALA A 92 16.15 4.86 13.24
N ILE A 93 15.74 4.40 12.06
CA ILE A 93 15.46 3.00 11.75
C ILE A 93 16.71 2.29 11.23
N ALA A 94 17.30 2.80 10.15
CA ALA A 94 18.36 2.15 9.39
C ALA A 94 19.78 2.52 9.86
N GLY A 95 19.91 3.52 10.71
CA GLY A 95 21.20 4.02 11.17
C GLY A 95 21.97 4.81 10.09
N ASP A 96 23.28 4.92 10.33
CA ASP A 96 24.23 5.60 9.45
C ASP A 96 25.30 4.62 8.95
N PRO A 97 25.65 4.63 7.66
CA PRO A 97 25.11 5.49 6.60
C PRO A 97 23.72 5.07 6.12
N ILE A 98 22.93 6.02 5.60
CA ILE A 98 21.63 5.72 4.98
C ILE A 98 21.83 4.76 3.79
N PRO A 99 21.08 3.63 3.73
CA PRO A 99 21.29 2.59 2.73
C PRO A 99 20.62 2.95 1.40
N LEU A 100 21.11 3.99 0.72
CA LEU A 100 20.53 4.50 -0.54
C LEU A 100 20.46 3.47 -1.68
N GLY A 101 21.30 2.43 -1.61
CA GLY A 101 21.31 1.33 -2.57
C GLY A 101 20.33 0.19 -2.27
N ARG A 102 19.62 0.22 -1.14
CA ARG A 102 18.68 -0.84 -0.74
C ARG A 102 17.54 -0.93 -1.74
N GLU A 103 17.36 -2.12 -2.30
CA GLU A 103 16.24 -2.45 -3.17
C GLU A 103 14.96 -2.62 -2.34
N MET A 104 13.85 -2.09 -2.85
CA MET A 104 12.57 -2.05 -2.18
C MET A 104 11.44 -2.26 -3.20
N ILE A 105 10.33 -2.84 -2.76
CA ILE A 105 9.04 -2.73 -3.45
C ILE A 105 8.15 -1.82 -2.63
N THR A 106 7.41 -0.91 -3.28
CA THR A 106 6.50 0.00 -2.58
C THR A 106 5.05 -0.31 -2.94
N SER A 107 4.11 -0.02 -2.03
CA SER A 107 2.68 -0.12 -2.36
C SER A 107 2.29 0.76 -3.56
N ARG A 108 2.98 1.89 -3.76
CA ARG A 108 2.76 2.78 -4.92
C ARG A 108 3.16 2.09 -6.22
N ASP A 109 4.28 1.38 -6.24
CA ASP A 109 4.76 0.67 -7.42
C ASP A 109 3.91 -0.56 -7.74
N LEU A 110 3.35 -1.22 -6.73
CA LEU A 110 2.31 -2.25 -6.92
C LEU A 110 1.04 -1.67 -7.55
N ALA A 111 0.55 -0.54 -7.03
CA ALA A 111 -0.68 0.08 -7.51
C ALA A 111 -0.56 0.64 -8.93
N LYS A 112 0.65 1.03 -9.35
CA LYS A 112 0.95 1.53 -10.70
C LYS A 112 1.31 0.46 -11.72
N ALA A 113 1.44 -0.79 -11.28
CA ALA A 113 1.79 -1.89 -12.15
C ALA A 113 0.73 -2.08 -13.25
N GLU A 114 1.12 -2.62 -14.41
CA GLU A 114 0.21 -2.76 -15.55
C GLU A 114 -0.84 -3.86 -15.36
N GLN A 115 -0.58 -4.81 -14.46
CA GLN A 115 -1.38 -6.01 -14.25
C GLN A 115 -2.68 -5.76 -13.46
N PRO A 116 -2.71 -4.92 -12.41
CA PRO A 116 -3.95 -4.53 -11.75
C PRO A 116 -4.68 -3.37 -12.46
N GLU A 117 -5.96 -3.24 -12.19
CA GLU A 117 -6.81 -2.11 -12.55
C GLU A 117 -7.59 -1.61 -11.33
N GLY A 118 -7.82 -0.30 -11.25
CA GLY A 118 -8.61 0.30 -10.17
C GLY A 118 -10.09 -0.07 -10.32
N VAL A 119 -10.73 -0.45 -9.21
CA VAL A 119 -12.14 -0.87 -9.17
C VAL A 119 -12.99 0.07 -8.35
N LEU A 120 -12.45 0.54 -7.22
CA LEU A 120 -13.16 1.38 -6.27
C LEU A 120 -12.20 2.42 -5.70
N ARG A 121 -12.73 3.62 -5.49
CA ARG A 121 -12.11 4.66 -4.68
C ARG A 121 -13.19 5.20 -3.76
N GLY A 122 -12.85 5.45 -2.51
CA GLY A 122 -13.80 5.95 -1.53
C GLY A 122 -13.13 6.71 -0.41
N GLU A 123 -13.94 7.53 0.25
CA GLU A 123 -13.70 8.12 1.55
C GLU A 123 -14.57 7.35 2.55
N VAL A 124 -13.99 6.92 3.65
CA VAL A 124 -14.73 6.33 4.77
C VAL A 124 -15.07 7.49 5.73
N GLU A 125 -16.32 7.60 6.17
CA GLU A 125 -16.68 8.39 7.36
C GLU A 125 -16.95 7.38 8.48
N VAL A 126 -16.04 7.24 9.45
CA VAL A 126 -16.29 6.40 10.63
C VAL A 126 -16.07 7.17 11.93
N GLY A 127 -17.13 7.19 12.75
CA GLY A 127 -17.11 7.70 14.12
C GLY A 127 -16.09 6.98 15.01
N ILE A 128 -15.31 7.78 15.73
CA ILE A 128 -14.18 7.40 16.58
C ILE A 128 -14.61 6.46 17.72
N PHE A 129 -13.92 5.34 17.89
CA PHE A 129 -13.62 4.72 19.19
C PHE A 129 -12.12 4.42 19.28
N SER A 130 -11.60 4.49 20.50
CA SER A 130 -10.27 4.96 20.89
C SER A 130 -9.10 3.95 20.79
N GLU A 131 -7.89 4.54 20.88
CA GLU A 131 -6.57 3.99 21.29
C GLU A 131 -5.67 3.37 20.19
N GLY A 132 -4.53 4.02 19.92
CA GLY A 132 -3.46 3.48 19.06
C GLY A 132 -2.66 4.50 18.24
N LEU A 133 -2.10 5.54 18.88
CA LEU A 133 -1.30 6.61 18.26
C LEU A 133 0.12 6.15 17.87
N VAL A 134 0.29 5.30 16.85
CA VAL A 134 1.63 5.09 16.23
C VAL A 134 1.54 4.91 14.69
N TRP A 135 0.42 4.40 14.17
CA TRP A 135 0.32 4.00 12.75
C TRP A 135 0.02 5.14 11.75
N LYS A 136 -0.47 6.29 12.21
CA LYS A 136 -1.00 7.35 11.31
C LYS A 136 0.07 8.10 10.50
N PHE A 137 1.35 8.04 10.86
CA PHE A 137 2.35 8.96 10.30
C PHE A 137 3.05 8.47 9.02
N PHE A 138 3.19 7.16 8.80
CA PHE A 138 4.11 6.67 7.76
C PHE A 138 3.51 6.67 6.34
N TYR A 139 2.21 6.39 6.18
CA TYR A 139 1.63 6.19 4.85
C TYR A 139 1.21 7.50 4.14
N GLN A 140 0.75 8.51 4.90
CA GLN A 140 0.11 9.70 4.30
C GLN A 140 1.07 10.85 3.98
N ARG A 141 2.25 10.90 4.62
CA ARG A 141 3.21 12.00 4.42
C ARG A 141 4.21 11.72 3.29
N PHE A 142 4.37 10.47 2.85
CA PHE A 142 5.56 10.04 2.11
C PHE A 142 5.37 9.85 0.60
N PHE A 143 4.18 9.50 0.08
CA PHE A 143 4.09 8.93 -1.29
C PHE A 143 2.99 9.48 -2.22
N LEU A 144 2.21 10.49 -1.82
CA LEU A 144 1.28 11.18 -2.73
C LEU A 144 1.75 12.62 -3.01
N PRO A 145 1.89 13.03 -4.29
CA PRO A 145 2.02 14.44 -4.61
C PRO A 145 0.70 15.15 -4.30
N GLN A 146 0.79 16.29 -3.64
CA GLN A 146 -0.32 17.22 -3.52
C GLN A 146 -0.76 17.68 -4.92
N LYS A 147 -2.08 17.68 -5.13
CA LYS A 147 -2.83 18.15 -6.31
C LYS A 147 -2.98 17.15 -7.46
N PHE A 148 -4.13 16.49 -7.49
CA PHE A 148 -4.86 16.25 -8.74
C PHE A 148 -6.07 17.18 -8.78
N GLY A 149 -6.25 17.82 -9.92
CA GLY A 149 -7.13 18.97 -10.12
C GLY A 149 -8.59 18.72 -9.77
N ASP A 150 -9.17 19.77 -9.22
CA ASP A 150 -10.60 20.00 -9.02
C ASP A 150 -11.35 19.93 -10.36
N SER A 151 -12.35 19.05 -10.43
CA SER A 151 -13.37 19.07 -11.46
C SER A 151 -14.74 18.77 -10.84
N ARG A 152 -15.36 19.83 -10.32
CA ARG A 152 -16.79 20.17 -10.45
C ARG A 152 -17.77 19.01 -10.70
N GLN A 153 -18.79 18.89 -9.85
CA GLN A 153 -20.13 19.43 -10.18
C GLN A 153 -21.08 19.30 -8.99
N SER A 154 -21.66 20.45 -8.60
CA SER A 154 -22.82 20.54 -7.74
C SER A 154 -24.02 19.86 -8.40
N ALA A 155 -24.69 18.99 -7.66
CA ALA A 155 -26.09 18.65 -7.91
C ALA A 155 -26.88 18.94 -6.63
N SER A 156 -27.41 20.17 -6.54
CA SER A 156 -28.51 20.49 -5.66
C SER A 156 -29.77 19.83 -6.22
N HIS A 157 -30.38 18.90 -5.49
CA HIS A 157 -31.77 18.51 -5.69
C HIS A 157 -32.54 18.61 -4.38
N THR A 158 -33.22 19.75 -4.26
CA THR A 158 -34.60 19.93 -3.79
C THR A 158 -35.32 18.67 -3.34
N ALA A 159 -35.76 18.66 -2.08
CA ALA A 159 -36.98 17.96 -1.68
C ALA A 159 -37.81 18.90 -0.81
N GLN A 160 -38.86 19.46 -1.42
CA GLN A 160 -39.96 20.15 -0.76
C GLN A 160 -40.83 19.15 0.01
N ARG A 161 -41.37 19.64 1.13
CA ARG A 161 -42.67 19.32 1.76
C ARG A 161 -43.42 18.06 1.28
N LEU A 162 -43.80 17.22 2.23
CA LEU A 162 -45.15 17.18 2.82
C LEU A 162 -45.06 16.78 4.29
#